data_AF-A0A8C4QQ00-F1
#
_entry.id   AF-A0A8C4QQ00-F1
#
_cell.length_a   1.000
_cell.length_b   1.000
_cell.length_c   1.000
_cell.angle_alpha   90.00
_cell.angle_beta   90.00
_cell.angle_gamma   90.00
#
_symmetry.space_group_name_H-M   'P 1'
#
loop_
_entity.id
_entity.type
_entity.pdbx_description
1 polymer ?
#
loop_
_entity_poly.entity_id
_entity_poly.type
_entity_poly.pdbx_seq_one_letter_code
_entity_poly.pdbx_strand_id
1 'polypeptide(L)'
;MIEERGATPLLKLLEHVGGWPVASKSWNESSWNLNTQLALLNTMYNNREIIDVTVNIDSKDSSMFVLQVDQPTLGLPSRDYYYYENGHYEKAFEAYLGFMITTAMLVRMDMNLTEDYDFVFKEMEAVLLLETDIAAASASAEERVHETELYVSYKVKEMQQNFNITVSGYIRHKHRIVDG
;
A
#
# COMPACT_ATOMS: atom_id res chain seq x y z
N MET A 1 15.71 -14.38 21.77
CA MET A 1 14.66 -13.32 21.83
C MET A 1 14.47 -12.68 20.45
N ILE A 2 13.41 -11.88 20.22
CA ILE A 2 13.25 -11.14 18.96
C ILE A 2 14.41 -10.18 18.71
N GLU A 3 14.94 -9.56 19.77
CA GLU A 3 16.08 -8.63 19.73
C GLU A 3 17.38 -9.26 19.22
N GLU A 4 17.60 -10.56 19.47
CA GLU A 4 18.79 -11.27 18.96
C GLU A 4 18.80 -11.39 17.44
N ARG A 5 17.63 -11.25 16.78
CA ARG A 5 17.51 -11.33 15.32
C ARG A 5 17.75 -9.98 14.63
N GLY A 6 17.70 -8.87 15.39
CA GLY A 6 17.82 -7.51 14.86
C GLY A 6 16.92 -7.28 13.63
N ALA A 7 17.43 -6.56 12.63
CA ALA A 7 16.70 -6.27 11.39
C ALA A 7 16.63 -7.46 10.40
N THR A 8 17.30 -8.58 10.67
CA THR A 8 17.36 -9.73 9.74
C THR A 8 16.01 -10.19 9.19
N PRO A 9 14.93 -10.30 10.00
CA PRO A 9 13.62 -10.69 9.48
C PRO A 9 13.05 -9.67 8.48
N LEU A 10 13.21 -8.37 8.74
CA LEU A 10 12.77 -7.30 7.85
C LEU A 10 13.57 -7.31 6.55
N LEU A 11 14.90 -7.45 6.62
CA LEU A 11 15.74 -7.46 5.42
C LEU A 11 15.39 -8.63 4.48
N LYS A 12 15.12 -9.81 5.03
CA LYS A 12 14.64 -10.97 4.25
C LYS A 12 13.27 -10.73 3.62
N LEU A 13 12.38 -10.05 4.35
CA LEU A 13 11.08 -9.67 3.81
C LEU A 13 11.23 -8.71 2.64
N LEU A 14 12.07 -7.67 2.78
CA LEU A 14 12.36 -6.70 1.73
C LEU A 14 12.88 -7.39 0.46
N GLU A 15 13.82 -8.32 0.59
CA GLU A 15 14.31 -9.12 -0.55
C GLU A 15 13.17 -9.89 -1.24
N HIS A 16 12.25 -10.47 -0.46
CA HIS A 16 11.12 -11.24 -1.00
C HIS A 16 10.10 -10.38 -1.75
N VAL A 17 9.83 -9.15 -1.28
CA VAL A 17 8.81 -8.26 -1.86
C VAL A 17 9.35 -7.32 -2.95
N GLY A 18 10.56 -7.57 -3.45
CA GLY A 18 11.16 -6.79 -4.55
C GLY A 18 11.97 -5.56 -4.11
N GLY A 19 12.30 -5.48 -2.83
CA GLY A 19 13.14 -4.45 -2.23
C GLY A 19 12.42 -3.16 -1.88
N TRP A 20 13.16 -2.25 -1.27
CA TRP A 20 12.74 -0.87 -1.03
C TRP A 20 13.75 0.06 -1.71
N PRO A 21 13.37 0.84 -2.75
CA PRO A 21 14.34 1.59 -3.57
C PRO A 21 15.27 2.50 -2.76
N VAL A 22 14.73 3.22 -1.78
CA VAL A 22 15.50 4.10 -0.88
C VAL A 22 16.56 3.35 -0.07
N ALA A 23 16.43 2.03 0.10
CA ALA A 23 17.36 1.17 0.82
C ALA A 23 18.08 0.18 -0.11
N SER A 24 18.29 0.52 -1.38
CA SER A 24 18.94 -0.35 -2.35
C SER A 24 20.01 0.39 -3.18
N LYS A 25 21.11 -0.29 -3.51
CA LYS A 25 22.17 0.22 -4.41
C LYS A 25 21.88 -0.04 -5.89
N SER A 26 21.07 -1.04 -6.19
CA SER A 26 20.92 -1.59 -7.54
C SER A 26 19.46 -1.95 -7.83
N TRP A 27 18.52 -1.19 -7.25
CA TRP A 27 17.11 -1.37 -7.57
C TRP A 27 16.89 -1.08 -9.05
N ASN A 28 16.18 -1.97 -9.73
CA ASN A 28 15.99 -1.92 -11.16
C ASN A 28 14.50 -1.86 -11.50
N GLU A 29 14.07 -0.66 -11.91
CA GLU A 29 12.70 -0.40 -12.33
C GLU A 29 12.25 -1.32 -13.48
N SER A 30 13.15 -1.67 -14.41
CA SER A 30 12.81 -2.50 -15.57
C SER A 30 12.43 -3.94 -15.20
N SER A 31 12.86 -4.42 -14.03
CA SER A 31 12.45 -5.73 -13.49
C SER A 31 11.21 -5.67 -12.60
N TRP A 32 10.70 -4.47 -12.32
CA TRP A 32 9.62 -4.24 -11.39
C TRP A 32 8.27 -4.10 -12.11
N ASN A 33 7.21 -4.64 -11.50
CA ASN A 33 5.87 -4.56 -12.02
C ASN A 33 4.87 -4.27 -10.90
N LEU A 34 4.21 -3.11 -10.95
CA LEU A 34 3.26 -2.66 -9.93
C LEU A 34 2.19 -3.70 -9.61
N ASN A 35 1.50 -4.22 -10.62
CA ASN A 35 0.41 -5.18 -10.43
C ASN A 35 0.87 -6.46 -9.73
N THR A 36 2.08 -6.93 -10.05
CA THR A 36 2.66 -8.11 -9.41
C THR A 36 2.97 -7.83 -7.94
N GLN A 37 3.52 -6.65 -7.63
CA GLN A 37 3.84 -6.31 -6.23
C GLN A 37 2.61 -6.03 -5.38
N LEU A 38 1.62 -5.29 -5.90
CA LEU A 38 0.39 -5.08 -5.17
C LEU A 38 -0.36 -6.40 -4.91
N ALA A 39 -0.36 -7.33 -5.88
CA ALA A 39 -0.92 -8.66 -5.67
C ALA A 39 -0.14 -9.47 -4.62
N LEU A 40 1.20 -9.44 -4.66
CA LEU A 40 2.05 -10.12 -3.66
C LEU A 40 1.79 -9.58 -2.25
N LEU A 41 1.84 -8.25 -2.08
CA LEU A 41 1.61 -7.56 -0.81
C LEU A 41 0.22 -7.86 -0.26
N ASN A 42 -0.82 -7.78 -1.10
CA ASN A 42 -2.19 -8.07 -0.69
C ASN A 42 -2.37 -9.54 -0.29
N THR A 43 -1.90 -10.48 -1.11
CA THR A 43 -2.21 -11.91 -0.92
C THR A 43 -1.36 -12.60 0.13
N MET A 44 -0.10 -12.20 0.29
CA MET A 44 0.83 -12.83 1.24
C MET A 44 0.92 -12.11 2.57
N TYR A 45 0.69 -10.80 2.58
CA TYR A 45 0.92 -9.96 3.76
C TYR A 45 -0.33 -9.19 4.21
N ASN A 46 -1.46 -9.35 3.52
CA ASN A 46 -2.68 -8.55 3.73
C ASN A 46 -2.39 -7.04 3.71
N ASN A 47 -1.37 -6.63 2.94
CA ASN A 47 -1.02 -5.23 2.78
C ASN A 47 -1.69 -4.65 1.52
N ARG A 48 -2.52 -3.62 1.70
CA ARG A 48 -3.53 -3.14 0.74
C ARG A 48 -3.22 -1.71 0.30
N GLU A 49 -2.00 -1.53 -0.19
CA GLU A 49 -1.49 -0.25 -0.65
C GLU A 49 -2.11 0.13 -2.00
N ILE A 50 -2.38 1.43 -2.22
CA ILE A 50 -2.91 2.03 -3.46
C ILE A 50 -4.35 1.60 -3.84
N ILE A 51 -4.68 0.31 -3.76
CA ILE A 51 -6.01 -0.25 -4.04
C ILE A 51 -6.29 -1.37 -3.04
N ASP A 52 -7.40 -1.28 -2.30
CA ASP A 52 -7.87 -2.39 -1.47
C ASP A 52 -8.65 -3.39 -2.34
N VAL A 53 -8.14 -4.62 -2.43
CA VAL A 53 -8.82 -5.73 -3.11
C VAL A 53 -9.07 -6.86 -2.12
N THR A 54 -10.34 -7.16 -1.85
CA THR A 54 -10.77 -8.17 -0.88
C THR A 54 -11.78 -9.14 -1.46
N VAL A 55 -11.94 -10.28 -0.79
CA VAL A 55 -13.04 -11.22 -1.07
C VAL A 55 -14.00 -11.11 0.10
N ASN A 56 -15.25 -10.75 -0.16
CA ASN A 56 -16.28 -10.57 0.85
C ASN A 56 -17.60 -11.16 0.37
N ILE A 57 -18.55 -11.29 1.30
CA ILE A 57 -19.93 -11.70 1.00
C ILE A 57 -20.61 -10.59 0.19
N ASP A 58 -21.38 -10.94 -0.85
CA ASP A 58 -22.16 -9.96 -1.59
C ASP A 58 -23.28 -9.40 -0.70
N SER A 59 -23.33 -8.07 -0.54
CA SER A 59 -24.34 -7.41 0.29
C SER A 59 -25.76 -7.53 -0.27
N LYS A 60 -25.92 -7.87 -1.56
CA LYS A 60 -27.23 -8.15 -2.19
C LYS A 60 -27.57 -9.63 -2.26
N ASP A 61 -26.59 -10.52 -2.17
CA ASP A 61 -26.77 -11.97 -2.16
C ASP A 61 -25.79 -12.64 -1.21
N SER A 62 -26.21 -12.82 0.04
CA SER A 62 -25.38 -13.41 1.09
C SER A 62 -24.92 -14.86 0.84
N SER A 63 -25.42 -15.52 -0.21
CA SER A 63 -24.99 -16.86 -0.59
C SER A 63 -23.72 -16.89 -1.46
N MET A 64 -23.27 -15.72 -1.93
CA MET A 64 -22.17 -15.58 -2.88
C MET A 64 -21.02 -14.75 -2.31
N PHE A 65 -19.80 -15.05 -2.77
CA PHE A 65 -18.62 -14.23 -2.54
C PHE A 65 -18.29 -13.40 -3.79
N VAL A 66 -17.89 -12.16 -3.58
CA VAL A 66 -17.48 -11.22 -4.63
C VAL A 66 -16.10 -10.62 -4.32
N LEU A 67 -15.42 -10.19 -5.37
CA LEU A 67 -14.26 -9.31 -5.22
C LEU A 67 -14.77 -7.89 -4.95
N GLN A 68 -14.35 -7.31 -3.85
CA GLN A 68 -14.56 -5.90 -3.54
C GLN A 68 -13.27 -5.13 -3.83
N VAL A 69 -13.43 -3.99 -4.48
CA VAL A 69 -12.36 -3.05 -4.79
C VAL A 69 -12.72 -1.73 -4.13
N ASP A 70 -11.84 -1.19 -3.31
CA ASP A 70 -12.08 0.02 -2.54
C ASP A 70 -10.83 0.90 -2.46
N GLN A 71 -10.99 2.11 -1.92
CA GLN A 71 -9.87 2.99 -1.59
C GLN A 71 -8.94 2.30 -0.57
N PRO A 72 -7.61 2.55 -0.65
CA PRO A 72 -6.67 1.94 0.27
C PRO A 72 -6.78 2.52 1.68
N THR A 73 -6.15 1.85 2.64
CA THR A 73 -5.79 2.48 3.92
C THR A 73 -4.68 3.49 3.71
N LEU A 74 -4.64 4.52 4.56
CA LEU A 74 -3.57 5.51 4.60
C LEU A 74 -2.65 5.24 5.81
N GLY A 75 -1.42 5.72 5.75
CA GLY A 75 -0.44 5.64 6.82
C GLY A 75 -0.79 6.51 8.03
N LEU A 76 -1.41 7.67 7.80
CA LEU A 76 -2.02 8.49 8.84
C LEU A 76 -3.49 8.11 9.05
N PRO A 77 -4.08 8.39 10.24
CA PRO A 77 -5.37 7.84 10.65
C PRO A 77 -6.57 8.16 9.75
N SER A 78 -6.54 9.30 9.03
CA SER A 78 -7.57 9.68 8.07
C SER A 78 -6.98 10.62 7.01
N ARG A 79 -7.73 10.83 5.92
CA ARG A 79 -7.35 11.81 4.89
C ARG A 79 -7.15 13.23 5.43
N ASP A 80 -7.82 13.58 6.53
CA ASP A 80 -7.75 14.92 7.12
C ASP A 80 -6.35 15.28 7.64
N TYR A 81 -5.57 14.27 8.01
CA TYR A 81 -4.19 14.44 8.46
C TYR A 81 -3.24 14.94 7.36
N TYR A 82 -3.62 14.77 6.09
CA TYR A 82 -2.83 15.21 4.94
C TYR A 82 -3.15 16.65 4.51
N TYR A 83 -4.19 17.28 5.07
CA TYR A 83 -4.53 18.68 4.82
C TYR A 83 -3.87 19.60 5.85
N TYR A 84 -2.59 19.91 5.60
CA TYR A 84 -1.75 20.75 6.46
C TYR A 84 -2.30 22.18 6.65
N GLU A 85 -3.12 22.68 5.72
CA GLU A 85 -3.67 24.05 5.73
C GLU A 85 -4.54 24.35 6.96
N ASN A 86 -5.02 23.32 7.65
CA ASN A 86 -5.86 23.47 8.84
C ASN A 86 -5.06 23.54 10.15
N GLY A 87 -3.72 23.37 10.13
CA GLY A 87 -2.82 23.47 11.28
C GLY A 87 -3.02 22.44 12.40
N HIS A 88 -4.16 21.73 12.42
CA HIS A 88 -4.52 20.78 13.46
C HIS A 88 -3.65 19.53 13.48
N TYR A 89 -3.16 19.10 12.31
CA TYR A 89 -2.42 17.85 12.13
C TYR A 89 -0.98 18.04 11.66
N GLU A 90 -0.49 19.29 11.57
CA GLU A 90 0.86 19.63 11.11
C GLU A 90 1.94 18.78 11.82
N LYS A 91 1.88 18.69 13.15
CA LYS A 91 2.81 17.88 13.94
C LYS A 91 2.78 16.38 13.62
N ALA A 92 1.59 15.84 13.32
CA ALA A 92 1.45 14.43 12.97
C ALA A 92 2.01 14.17 11.57
N PHE A 93 1.75 15.08 10.63
CA PHE A 93 2.30 15.04 9.27
C PHE A 93 3.84 15.10 9.27
N GLU A 94 4.42 16.07 10.00
CA GLU A 94 5.88 16.20 10.15
C GLU A 94 6.51 15.00 10.85
N ALA A 95 5.89 14.51 11.93
CA ALA A 95 6.38 13.34 12.65
C ALA A 95 6.34 12.08 11.77
N TYR A 96 5.36 11.97 10.88
CA TYR A 96 5.27 10.86 9.96
C TYR A 96 6.39 10.87 8.91
N LEU A 97 6.71 12.03 8.32
CA LEU A 97 7.89 12.18 7.47
C LEU A 97 9.18 11.83 8.23
N GLY A 98 9.33 12.33 9.46
CA GLY A 98 10.47 12.02 10.31
C GLY A 98 10.60 10.52 10.62
N PHE A 99 9.48 9.83 10.83
CA PHE A 99 9.43 8.39 11.01
C PHE A 99 9.87 7.62 9.75
N MET A 100 9.38 8.02 8.57
CA MET A 100 9.80 7.43 7.29
C MET A 100 11.32 7.54 7.09
N ILE A 101 11.86 8.76 7.27
CA ILE A 101 13.30 9.03 7.11
C ILE A 101 14.12 8.22 8.11
N THR A 102 13.74 8.23 9.39
CA THR A 102 14.46 7.49 10.44
C THR A 102 14.47 5.99 10.14
N THR A 103 13.32 5.44 9.73
CA THR A 103 13.20 4.02 9.39
C THR A 103 14.07 3.66 8.18
N ALA A 104 14.03 4.47 7.11
CA ALA A 104 14.85 4.26 5.92
C ALA A 104 16.35 4.34 6.24
N MET A 105 16.77 5.29 7.08
CA MET A 105 18.16 5.42 7.52
C MET A 105 18.62 4.18 8.31
N LEU A 106 17.81 3.69 9.26
CA LEU A 106 18.14 2.48 10.02
C LEU A 106 18.30 1.25 9.11
N VAL A 107 17.36 1.03 8.17
CA VAL A 107 17.46 -0.07 7.20
C VAL A 107 18.71 0.07 6.32
N ARG A 108 19.04 1.29 5.87
CA ARG A 108 20.27 1.56 5.11
C ARG A 108 21.54 1.23 5.91
N MET A 109 21.59 1.58 7.19
CA MET A 109 22.71 1.25 8.07
C MET A 109 22.86 -0.26 8.22
N ASP A 110 21.76 -0.99 8.47
CA ASP A 110 21.77 -2.46 8.57
C ASP A 110 22.17 -3.16 7.26
N MET A 111 21.98 -2.49 6.12
CA MET A 111 22.40 -2.95 4.79
C MET A 111 23.79 -2.45 4.37
N ASN A 112 24.56 -1.81 5.26
CA ASN A 112 25.87 -1.21 4.97
C ASN A 112 25.83 -0.25 3.77
N LEU A 113 24.81 0.61 3.73
CA LEU A 113 24.62 1.68 2.76
C LEU A 113 25.07 3.02 3.33
N THR A 114 25.20 4.04 2.47
CA THR A 114 25.59 5.39 2.90
C THR A 114 24.46 6.07 3.68
N GLU A 115 24.84 6.87 4.67
CA GLU A 115 23.95 7.77 5.42
C GLU A 115 23.63 9.05 4.62
N ASP A 116 23.19 8.88 3.37
CA ASP A 116 22.83 9.99 2.48
C ASP A 116 21.45 10.54 2.86
N TYR A 117 21.44 11.42 3.88
CA TYR A 117 20.21 12.00 4.42
C TYR A 117 19.44 12.79 3.36
N ASP A 118 20.11 13.57 2.52
CA ASP A 118 19.44 14.40 1.51
C ASP A 118 18.72 13.55 0.45
N PHE A 119 19.32 12.42 0.06
CA PHE A 119 18.65 11.43 -0.80
C PHE A 119 17.43 10.82 -0.10
N VAL A 120 17.60 10.34 1.13
CA VAL A 120 16.49 9.70 1.88
C VAL A 120 15.35 10.67 2.12
N PHE A 121 15.65 11.91 2.49
CA PHE A 121 14.66 12.97 2.69
C PHE A 121 13.81 13.15 1.43
N LYS A 122 14.43 13.31 0.25
CA LYS A 122 13.71 13.51 -1.02
C LYS A 122 12.84 12.33 -1.40
N GLU A 123 13.34 11.11 -1.22
CA GLU A 123 12.57 9.90 -1.52
C GLU A 123 11.36 9.77 -0.59
N MET A 124 11.51 10.04 0.72
CA MET A 124 10.40 9.95 1.67
C MET A 124 9.41 11.11 1.54
N GLU A 125 9.88 12.31 1.17
CA GLU A 125 9.02 13.43 0.79
C GLU A 125 8.17 13.07 -0.45
N ALA A 126 8.77 12.44 -1.46
CA ALA A 126 8.03 11.97 -2.63
C ALA A 126 6.96 10.92 -2.29
N VAL A 127 7.25 9.99 -1.37
CA VAL A 127 6.27 9.02 -0.87
C VAL A 127 5.12 9.72 -0.15
N LEU A 128 5.41 10.69 0.71
CA LEU A 128 4.39 11.45 1.44
C LEU A 128 3.50 12.27 0.50
N LEU A 129 4.08 12.87 -0.54
CA LEU A 129 3.32 13.60 -1.57
C LEU A 129 2.40 12.65 -2.36
N LEU A 130 2.91 11.48 -2.77
CA LEU A 130 2.09 10.46 -3.43
C LEU A 130 0.91 10.03 -2.53
N GLU A 131 1.15 9.82 -1.25
CA GLU A 131 0.10 9.42 -0.31
C GLU A 131 -0.91 10.56 -0.07
N THR A 132 -0.45 11.81 -0.09
CA THR A 132 -1.32 13.00 -0.04
C THR A 132 -2.26 13.04 -1.26
N ASP A 133 -1.75 12.75 -2.46
CA ASP A 133 -2.57 12.66 -3.67
C ASP A 133 -3.60 11.52 -3.59
N ILE A 134 -3.22 10.37 -3.02
CA ILE A 134 -4.14 9.24 -2.77
C ILE A 134 -5.22 9.65 -1.75
N ALA A 135 -4.84 10.32 -0.66
CA ALA A 135 -5.78 10.82 0.34
C ALA A 135 -6.77 11.83 -0.26
N ALA A 136 -6.29 12.70 -1.15
CA ALA A 136 -7.13 13.65 -1.88
C ALA A 136 -8.13 12.97 -2.83
N ALA A 137 -7.71 11.90 -3.50
CA ALA A 137 -8.56 11.10 -4.38
C ALA A 137 -9.56 10.20 -3.64
N SER A 138 -9.36 9.95 -2.34
CA SER A 138 -10.23 9.14 -1.51
C SER A 138 -11.51 9.88 -1.08
N ALA A 139 -12.62 9.15 -0.98
CA ALA A 139 -13.87 9.70 -0.46
C ALA A 139 -13.83 9.85 1.07
N SER A 140 -14.49 10.88 1.60
CA SER A 140 -14.59 11.13 3.04
C SER A 140 -15.48 10.10 3.74
N ALA A 141 -15.43 10.06 5.08
CA ALA A 141 -16.30 9.16 5.85
C ALA A 141 -17.78 9.51 5.64
N GLU A 142 -18.10 10.80 5.54
CA GLU A 142 -19.45 11.33 5.32
C GLU A 142 -20.01 10.95 3.95
N GLU A 143 -19.18 11.01 2.90
CA GLU A 143 -19.55 10.60 1.54
C GLU A 143 -19.82 9.09 1.44
N ARG A 144 -19.33 8.31 2.41
CA ARG A 144 -19.40 6.85 2.42
C ARG A 144 -20.45 6.28 3.39
N VAL A 145 -21.31 7.12 3.97
CA VAL A 145 -22.33 6.68 4.94
C VAL A 145 -23.42 5.82 4.29
N HIS A 146 -23.74 6.05 3.01
CA HIS A 146 -24.84 5.38 2.33
C HIS A 146 -24.37 4.16 1.53
N GLU A 147 -24.38 2.99 2.16
CA GLU A 147 -23.94 1.71 1.59
C GLU A 147 -24.61 1.37 0.23
N THR A 148 -25.87 1.75 0.04
CA THR A 148 -26.59 1.53 -1.22
C THR A 148 -26.03 2.32 -2.40
N GLU A 149 -25.41 3.47 -2.14
CA GLU A 149 -24.77 4.32 -3.15
C GLU A 149 -23.34 3.86 -3.46
N LEU A 150 -22.69 3.17 -2.51
CA LEU A 150 -21.36 2.58 -2.67
C LEU A 150 -21.38 1.26 -3.47
N TYR A 151 -22.50 0.55 -3.50
CA TYR A 151 -22.59 -0.72 -4.23
C TYR A 151 -22.68 -0.48 -5.74
N VAL A 152 -21.55 -0.65 -6.43
CA VAL A 152 -21.48 -0.69 -7.89
C VAL A 152 -20.82 -2.00 -8.35
N SER A 153 -21.59 -2.84 -9.04
CA SER A 153 -21.11 -4.14 -9.54
C SER A 153 -20.68 -4.05 -11.00
N TYR A 154 -19.47 -4.52 -11.30
CA TYR A 154 -18.94 -4.68 -12.67
C TYR A 154 -18.56 -6.13 -12.94
N LYS A 155 -18.64 -6.55 -14.20
CA LYS A 155 -17.88 -7.75 -14.63
C LYS A 155 -16.39 -7.40 -14.63
N VAL A 156 -15.52 -8.36 -14.33
CA VAL A 156 -14.06 -8.16 -14.32
C VAL A 156 -13.55 -7.50 -15.62
N LYS A 157 -14.08 -7.90 -16.77
CA LYS A 157 -13.73 -7.33 -18.07
C LYS A 157 -14.10 -5.84 -18.18
N GLU A 158 -15.27 -5.45 -17.69
CA GLU A 158 -15.75 -4.06 -17.71
C GLU A 158 -14.90 -3.21 -16.77
N MET A 159 -14.58 -3.74 -15.58
CA MET A 159 -13.69 -3.08 -14.62
C MET A 159 -12.29 -2.85 -15.20
N GLN A 160 -11.72 -3.86 -15.87
CA GLN A 160 -10.42 -3.75 -16.55
C GLN A 160 -10.44 -2.67 -17.65
N GLN A 161 -11.54 -2.57 -18.40
CA GLN A 161 -11.69 -1.59 -19.48
C GLN A 161 -11.90 -0.17 -18.95
N ASN A 162 -12.67 0.00 -17.88
CA ASN A 162 -13.03 1.31 -17.35
C ASN A 162 -11.91 1.93 -16.51
N PHE A 163 -11.14 1.11 -15.78
CA PHE A 163 -10.15 1.60 -14.80
C PHE A 163 -8.70 1.21 -15.11
N ASN A 164 -8.46 0.43 -16.18
CA ASN A 164 -7.13 -0.05 -16.57
C ASN A 164 -6.39 -0.82 -15.45
N ILE A 165 -7.13 -1.46 -14.53
CA ILE A 165 -6.59 -2.26 -13.41
C ILE A 165 -6.51 -3.73 -13.81
N THR A 166 -5.37 -4.39 -13.56
CA THR A 166 -5.21 -5.83 -13.84
C THR A 166 -5.48 -6.69 -12.60
N VAL A 167 -6.72 -7.15 -12.44
CA VAL A 167 -7.14 -8.00 -11.28
C VAL A 167 -6.62 -9.44 -11.34
N SER A 168 -6.13 -9.90 -12.51
CA SER A 168 -5.74 -11.31 -12.70
C SER A 168 -4.53 -11.73 -11.85
N GLY A 169 -3.72 -10.78 -11.38
CA GLY A 169 -2.66 -11.01 -10.40
C GLY A 169 -3.22 -11.41 -9.03
N TYR A 170 -4.23 -10.70 -8.55
CA TYR A 170 -4.87 -10.94 -7.25
C TYR A 170 -5.60 -12.29 -7.20
N ILE A 171 -6.24 -12.68 -8.31
CA ILE A 171 -6.98 -13.94 -8.43
C ILE A 171 -6.03 -15.14 -8.44
N ARG A 172 -4.95 -15.08 -9.22
CA ARG A 172 -3.99 -16.20 -9.36
C ARG A 172 -3.24 -16.52 -8.06
N HIS A 173 -2.95 -15.52 -7.24
CA HIS A 173 -2.22 -15.73 -5.98
C HIS A 173 -3.13 -16.24 -4.84
N LYS A 174 -4.45 -16.01 -4.88
CA LYS A 174 -5.39 -16.58 -3.90
C LYS A 174 -5.83 -18.02 -4.20
N HIS A 175 -5.67 -18.51 -5.44
CA HIS A 175 -6.08 -19.87 -5.84
C HIS A 175 -5.04 -20.98 -5.60
N ARG A 176 -4.02 -20.77 -4.76
CA ARG A 176 -3.12 -21.87 -4.35
C ARG A 176 -3.71 -22.75 -3.23
N ILE A 177 -5.04 -22.85 -3.14
CA ILE A 177 -5.76 -23.73 -2.21
C ILE A 177 -6.89 -24.44 -3.00
N VAL A 178 -6.74 -25.77 -3.07
CA VAL A 178 -7.57 -26.86 -3.63
C VAL A 178 -7.61 -27.03 -5.17
N ASP A 179 -6.53 -27.61 -5.71
CA ASP A 179 -6.69 -28.75 -6.62
C ASP A 179 -6.39 -30.01 -5.79
N GLY A 180 -7.44 -30.77 -5.48
CA GLY A 180 -7.41 -31.99 -4.65
C GLY A 180 -8.80 -32.39 -4.19
#